data_AF-A0A497L306-F1
#
_entry.id   AF-A0A497L306-F1
#
_cell.length_a   1.000
_cell.length_b   1.000
_cell.length_c   1.000
_cell.angle_alpha   90.00
_cell.angle_beta   90.00
_cell.angle_gamma   90.00
#
_symmetry.space_group_name_H-M   'P 1'
#
loop_
_entity.id
_entity.type
_entity.pdbx_description
1 polymer ?
#
loop_
_entity_poly.entity_id
_entity_poly.type
_entity_poly.pdbx_seq_one_letter_code
_entity_poly.pdbx_strand_id
1 'polypeptide(L)'
;MVAQWQRLFYGRRYFGVHLGSSPDFVKLAEAYGAIGVRPGSMEEFEEAVKVGMESETATVIDVPIDPEENVFPMVPPGRGLREILVEG
;
A
#
# COMPACT_ATOMS: atom_id res chain seq x y z
N MET A 1 -7.36 -1.60 4.50
CA MET A 1 -8.54 -2.49 4.60
C MET A 1 -9.03 -2.68 6.05
N VAL A 2 -8.52 -3.62 6.88
CA VAL A 2 -9.06 -3.79 8.27
C VAL A 2 -8.87 -2.52 9.11
N ALA A 3 -7.71 -1.87 8.99
CA ALA A 3 -7.42 -0.62 9.67
C ALA A 3 -8.42 0.49 9.30
N GLN A 4 -8.78 0.62 8.01
CA GLN A 4 -9.81 1.57 7.54
C GLN A 4 -11.17 1.32 8.21
N TRP A 5 -11.59 0.05 8.33
CA TRP A 5 -12.84 -0.27 9.04
C TRP A 5 -12.77 0.13 10.52
N GLN A 6 -11.65 -0.19 11.19
CA GLN A 6 -11.42 0.18 12.58
C GLN A 6 -11.38 1.70 12.79
N ARG A 7 -10.82 2.45 11.83
CA ARG A 7 -10.85 3.92 11.79
C ARG A 7 -12.27 4.46 11.68
N LEU A 8 -13.01 4.03 10.67
CA LEU A 8 -14.30 4.62 10.30
C LEU A 8 -15.45 4.21 11.22
N PHE A 9 -15.46 2.96 11.71
CA PHE A 9 -16.65 2.40 12.38
C PHE A 9 -16.41 1.92 13.81
N TYR A 10 -15.16 1.87 14.28
CA TYR A 10 -14.82 1.39 15.63
C TYR A 10 -14.02 2.41 16.45
N GLY A 11 -14.17 3.70 16.12
CA GLY A 11 -13.58 4.79 16.90
C GLY A 11 -12.05 4.74 16.96
N ARG A 12 -11.39 4.33 15.86
CA ARG A 12 -9.92 4.18 15.77
C ARG A 12 -9.34 3.19 16.81
N ARG A 13 -10.15 2.24 17.28
CA ARG A 13 -9.66 1.15 18.14
C ARG A 13 -9.00 0.08 17.30
N TYR A 14 -7.68 0.18 17.15
CA TYR A 14 -6.91 -0.76 16.36
C TYR A 14 -6.67 -2.08 17.09
N PHE A 15 -6.92 -3.20 16.40
CA PHE A 15 -6.64 -4.54 16.92
C PHE A 15 -6.24 -5.49 15.79
N GLY A 16 -5.09 -6.17 15.94
CA GLY A 16 -4.60 -7.17 14.98
C GLY A 16 -4.17 -6.62 13.62
N VAL A 17 -3.97 -5.29 13.48
CA VAL A 17 -3.60 -4.64 12.22
C VAL A 17 -2.14 -4.18 12.17
N HIS A 18 -1.49 -4.05 13.33
CA HIS A 18 -0.06 -3.73 13.41
C HIS A 18 0.73 -5.03 13.55
N LEU A 19 1.44 -5.41 12.50
CA LEU A 19 2.20 -6.67 12.43
C LEU A 19 3.65 -6.52 12.90
N GLY A 20 4.03 -5.34 13.40
CA GLY A 20 5.42 -5.03 13.78
C GLY A 20 6.26 -4.62 12.57
N SER A 21 7.54 -4.94 12.60
CA SER A 21 8.48 -4.62 11.54
C SER A 21 8.34 -5.56 10.35
N SER A 22 8.12 -5.00 9.16
CA SER A 22 8.28 -5.72 7.91
C SER A 22 9.76 -6.00 7.62
N PRO A 23 10.10 -7.08 6.88
CA PRO A 23 11.45 -7.28 6.39
C PRO A 23 11.84 -6.18 5.39
N ASP A 24 13.14 -6.05 5.15
CA ASP A 24 13.64 -5.19 4.07
C ASP A 24 13.39 -5.88 2.72
N PHE A 25 12.31 -5.47 2.03
CA PHE A 25 11.88 -6.10 0.78
C PHE A 25 12.88 -5.94 -0.36
N VAL A 26 13.70 -4.87 -0.34
CA VAL A 26 14.78 -4.67 -1.31
C VAL A 26 15.82 -5.77 -1.18
N LYS A 27 16.34 -5.96 0.04
CA LYS A 27 17.33 -7.01 0.33
C LYS A 27 16.76 -8.41 0.12
N LEU A 28 15.48 -8.60 0.41
CA LEU A 28 14.82 -9.87 0.15
C LEU A 28 14.79 -10.16 -1.36
N ALA A 29 14.43 -9.19 -2.20
CA ALA A 29 14.45 -9.36 -3.65
C ALA A 29 15.85 -9.73 -4.16
N GLU A 30 16.88 -8.98 -3.73
CA GLU A 30 18.28 -9.24 -4.09
C GLU A 30 18.73 -10.66 -3.71
N ALA A 31 18.34 -11.15 -2.53
CA ALA A 31 18.67 -12.51 -2.07
C ALA A 31 18.08 -13.61 -2.96
N TYR A 32 16.97 -13.33 -3.66
CA TYR A 32 16.35 -14.24 -4.63
C TYR A 32 16.81 -13.99 -6.08
N GLY A 33 17.80 -13.11 -6.29
CA GLY A 33 18.29 -12.76 -7.63
C GLY A 33 17.37 -11.81 -8.40
N ALA A 34 16.41 -11.18 -7.72
CA ALA A 34 15.57 -10.13 -8.28
C ALA A 34 16.19 -8.75 -8.05
N ILE A 35 15.74 -7.76 -8.83
CA ILE A 35 16.05 -6.35 -8.62
C ILE A 35 15.17 -5.83 -7.49
N GLY A 36 15.76 -5.21 -6.47
CA GLY A 36 15.03 -4.52 -5.40
C GLY A 36 15.26 -3.02 -5.46
N VAL A 37 14.19 -2.22 -5.42
CA VAL A 37 14.27 -0.76 -5.37
C VAL A 37 13.24 -0.18 -4.41
N ARG A 38 13.60 0.92 -3.73
CA ARG A 38 12.72 1.68 -2.84
C ARG A 38 12.76 3.16 -3.24
N PRO A 39 11.86 3.63 -4.12
CA PRO A 39 11.84 5.02 -4.56
C PRO A 39 11.41 5.95 -3.41
N GLY A 40 12.06 7.11 -3.31
CA GLY A 40 11.78 8.16 -2.33
C GLY A 40 10.95 9.33 -2.87
N SER A 41 10.71 9.38 -4.18
CA SER A 41 9.89 10.40 -4.85
C SER A 41 9.01 9.80 -5.94
N MET A 42 8.07 10.60 -6.46
CA MET A 42 7.20 10.17 -7.56
C MET A 42 8.01 9.97 -8.86
N GLU A 43 8.99 10.83 -9.12
CA GLU A 43 9.87 10.72 -10.29
C GLU A 43 10.72 9.44 -10.22
N GLU A 44 11.28 9.11 -9.05
CA GLU A 44 12.00 7.86 -8.84
C GLU A 44 11.08 6.64 -8.99
N PHE A 45 9.83 6.75 -8.55
CA PHE A 45 8.84 5.68 -8.70
C PHE A 45 8.48 5.44 -10.17
N GLU A 46 8.21 6.51 -10.93
CA GLU A 46 7.92 6.42 -12.36
C GLU A 46 9.07 5.76 -13.14
N GLU A 47 10.31 6.18 -12.84
CA GLU A 47 11.50 5.57 -13.44
C GLU A 47 11.67 4.10 -13.02
N ALA A 48 11.48 3.77 -11.74
CA ALA A 48 11.54 2.39 -11.26
C ALA A 48 10.52 1.47 -11.93
N VAL A 49 9.29 1.96 -12.14
CA VAL A 49 8.24 1.22 -12.85
C VAL A 49 8.64 1.00 -14.31
N LYS A 50 9.12 2.04 -14.99
CA LYS A 50 9.57 1.93 -16.38
C LYS A 50 10.71 0.92 -16.54
N VAL A 51 11.77 1.03 -15.72
CA VAL A 51 12.89 0.09 -15.73
C VAL A 51 12.43 -1.33 -15.41
N GLY A 52 11.55 -1.49 -14.41
CA GLY A 52 11.00 -2.79 -14.04
C GLY A 52 10.17 -3.46 -15.15
N MET A 53 9.45 -2.67 -15.96
CA MET A 53 8.68 -3.16 -17.11
C MET A 53 9.57 -3.59 -18.30
N GLU A 54 10.71 -2.95 -18.47
CA GLU A 54 11.68 -3.26 -19.56
C GLU A 54 12.67 -4.37 -19.17
N SER A 55 12.74 -4.73 -17.88
CA SER A 55 13.70 -5.68 -17.34
C SER A 55 13.34 -7.14 -17.67
N GLU A 56 14.34 -7.94 -18.07
CA GLU A 56 14.23 -9.41 -18.15
C GLU A 56 14.36 -10.09 -16.78
N THR A 57 14.63 -9.32 -15.72
CA THR A 57 14.77 -9.78 -14.33
C THR A 57 13.59 -9.30 -13.49
N ALA A 58 13.04 -10.19 -12.66
CA ALA A 58 11.96 -9.84 -11.73
C ALA A 58 12.36 -8.63 -10.88
N THR A 59 11.46 -7.65 -10.76
CA THR A 59 11.72 -6.40 -10.04
C THR A 59 10.69 -6.23 -8.92
N VAL A 60 11.17 -5.97 -7.70
CA VAL A 60 10.36 -5.62 -6.53
C VAL A 60 10.56 -4.13 -6.24
N ILE A 61 9.48 -3.37 -6.36
CA ILE A 61 9.42 -1.94 -6.04
C ILE A 61 8.72 -1.80 -4.69
N ASP A 62 9.48 -1.53 -3.64
CA ASP A 62 8.97 -1.31 -2.28
C ASP A 62 8.57 0.16 -2.11
N VAL A 63 7.27 0.44 -2.19
CA VAL A 63 6.73 1.81 -2.17
C VAL A 63 6.20 2.13 -0.77
N PRO A 64 6.84 3.05 -0.02
CA PRO A 64 6.30 3.51 1.25
C PRO A 64 5.03 4.35 1.02
N ILE A 65 3.96 4.02 1.73
CA ILE A 65 2.70 4.78 1.74
C ILE A 65 2.32 5.14 3.17
N ASP A 66 1.49 6.16 3.34
CA ASP A 66 0.97 6.51 4.67
C ASP A 66 -0.01 5.40 5.14
N PRO A 67 0.19 4.81 6.34
CA PRO A 67 -0.69 3.77 6.88
C PRO A 67 -2.12 4.25 7.20
N GLU A 68 -2.35 5.56 7.25
CA GLU A 68 -3.64 6.18 7.54
C GLU A 68 -4.51 6.41 6.29
N GLU A 69 -3.96 6.18 5.10
CA GLU A 69 -4.69 6.25 3.83
C GLU A 69 -5.89 5.30 3.79
N ASN A 70 -6.96 5.75 3.15
CA ASN A 70 -8.22 5.01 3.05
C ASN A 70 -8.66 4.92 1.59
N VAL A 71 -9.40 3.86 1.26
CA VAL A 71 -9.93 3.67 -0.10
C VAL A 71 -11.30 4.31 -0.20
N PHE A 72 -11.44 5.24 -1.14
CA PHE A 72 -12.69 5.90 -1.50
C PHE A 72 -12.93 5.85 -3.02
N PRO A 73 -14.18 5.98 -3.50
CA PRO A 73 -15.41 6.02 -2.72
C PRO A 73 -15.75 4.66 -2.09
N MET A 74 -16.42 4.68 -0.94
CA MET A 74 -16.82 3.46 -0.21
C MET A 74 -18.31 3.49 0.13
N VAL A 75 -19.04 2.41 -0.17
CA VAL A 75 -20.41 2.21 0.33
C VAL A 75 -20.34 1.65 1.76
N PRO A 76 -20.84 2.35 2.79
CA PRO A 76 -20.82 1.84 4.16
C PRO A 76 -21.70 0.60 4.36
N PRO A 77 -21.46 -0.18 5.42
CA PRO A 77 -22.31 -1.31 5.77
C PRO A 77 -23.77 -0.89 5.91
N GLY A 78 -24.67 -1.63 5.25
CA GLY A 78 -26.11 -1.40 5.33
C GLY A 78 -26.63 -0.20 4.52
N ARG A 79 -25.80 0.42 3.66
CA ARG A 79 -26.21 1.55 2.80
C ARG A 79 -26.35 1.14 1.33
N GLY A 80 -27.14 1.89 0.58
CA GLY A 80 -27.33 1.69 -0.86
C GLY A 80 -26.18 2.26 -1.71
N LEU A 81 -26.09 1.83 -2.97
CA LEU A 81 -25.02 2.25 -3.89
C LEU A 81 -24.95 3.76 -4.16
N ARG A 82 -26.02 4.50 -3.89
CA ARG A 82 -26.06 5.97 -4.02
C ARG A 82 -25.62 6.70 -2.75
N GLU A 83 -25.37 5.98 -1.67
CA GLU A 83 -25.06 6.52 -0.35
C GLU A 83 -23.58 6.28 -0.01
N ILE A 84 -22.70 6.78 -0.88
CA ILE A 84 -21.25 6.60 -0.76
C ILE A 84 -20.62 7.60 0.22
N LEU A 85 -19.55 7.17 0.89
CA LEU A 85 -18.57 8.04 1.52
C LEU A 85 -17.54 8.47 0.47
N VAL A 86 -17.26 9.76 0.45
CA VAL A 86 -16.14 10.37 -0.27
C VAL A 86 -15.10 10.84 0.72
N GLU A 87 -13.88 11.06 0.24
CA GLU A 87 -12.84 11.71 1.03
C GLU A 87 -13.29 13.12 1.45
N GLY A 88 -12.93 13.49 2.68
CA GLY A 88 -13.29 14.78 3.29
C GLY A 88 -12.29 15.87 2.96
#